data_AF-A0A521IDR7-F1
#
_entry.id   AF-A0A521IDR7-F1
#
_cell.length_a   1.000
_cell.length_b   1.000
_cell.length_c   1.000
_cell.angle_alpha   90.00
_cell.angle_beta   90.00
_cell.angle_gamma   90.00
#
_symmetry.space_group_name_H-M   'P 1'
#
loop_
_entity.id
_entity.type
_entity.pdbx_description
1 polymer ?
#
loop_
_entity_poly.entity_id
_entity_poly.type
_entity_poly.pdbx_seq_one_letter_code
_entity_poly.pdbx_strand_id
1 'polypeptide(L)'
;MKSIRVISFLALAVVTVTLFAAPLAAQKRAQGSQYKIFLPLLDTTGCETIAGETYSALTVNPPPTDRPAEQHADLNLALRGYVATTGTLGLVDYGGSADGKAPKLYSLFGDNRVPDLSSVAQVYAWDWATNSRANPITDPPVTLAGMRVTPNEILRVPRSEYNIGTIPSIPPRGVFRDGPEDDGSKFEVLVLYASEQRITLKYTREDNVVNGYTIHVENVCTAPELLSLYRDWNQSGRAQLPALKQGQGFGRALGNEIGVVIRDNGSFMDPRSKKDWW
;
A
#
# COMPACT_ATOMS: atom_id res chain seq x y z
N MET A 1 -39.32 62.71 20.27
CA MET A 1 -39.62 61.33 19.83
C MET A 1 -40.89 60.84 20.52
N LYS A 2 -42.02 60.80 19.80
CA LYS A 2 -43.22 59.99 20.08
C LYS A 2 -44.24 60.21 18.96
N SER A 3 -44.75 59.09 18.43
CA SER A 3 -46.08 58.81 17.86
C SER A 3 -46.67 59.74 16.78
N ILE A 4 -47.05 59.31 15.57
CA ILE A 4 -47.91 58.20 15.05
C ILE A 4 -49.26 58.74 14.53
N ARG A 5 -49.50 58.40 13.24
CA ARG A 5 -50.74 58.18 12.48
C ARG A 5 -51.64 59.36 12.09
N VAL A 6 -51.71 59.56 10.77
CA VAL A 6 -52.81 60.23 10.06
C VAL A 6 -53.58 59.19 9.25
N ILE A 7 -54.88 59.46 9.18
CA ILE A 7 -56.04 58.64 8.82
C ILE A 7 -56.25 58.55 7.30
N SER A 8 -56.77 57.40 6.86
CA SER A 8 -57.27 57.06 5.52
C SER A 8 -58.37 58.00 5.01
N PHE A 9 -58.51 58.16 3.69
CA PHE A 9 -59.82 58.13 3.01
C PHE A 9 -59.72 58.04 1.47
N LEU A 10 -60.48 57.08 0.93
CA LEU A 10 -61.29 57.08 -0.30
C LEU A 10 -60.69 57.45 -1.68
N ALA A 11 -60.81 56.52 -2.63
CA ALA A 11 -61.44 56.78 -3.93
C ALA A 11 -61.83 55.47 -4.63
N LEU A 12 -63.11 55.34 -4.96
CA LEU A 12 -63.73 54.27 -5.74
C LEU A 12 -63.68 54.66 -7.22
N ALA A 13 -63.23 53.77 -8.11
CA ALA A 13 -63.35 53.95 -9.55
C ALA A 13 -63.82 52.65 -10.22
N VAL A 14 -64.85 52.84 -11.05
CA VAL A 14 -65.68 51.87 -11.75
C VAL A 14 -64.89 51.14 -12.85
N VAL A 15 -65.04 49.82 -12.95
CA VAL A 15 -64.49 49.00 -14.05
C VAL A 15 -65.64 48.52 -14.94
N THR A 16 -65.64 48.98 -16.19
CA THR A 16 -66.50 48.51 -17.29
C THR A 16 -65.85 47.35 -18.04
N VAL A 17 -66.68 46.35 -18.35
CA VAL A 17 -66.36 45.05 -18.95
C VAL A 17 -66.13 45.15 -20.46
N THR A 18 -65.12 44.43 -20.98
CA THR A 18 -65.17 43.88 -22.35
C THR A 18 -64.55 42.48 -22.37
N LEU A 19 -65.38 41.52 -22.83
CA LEU A 19 -65.07 40.11 -23.05
C LEU A 19 -64.31 39.93 -24.37
N PHE A 20 -63.18 39.24 -24.34
CA PHE A 20 -62.62 38.55 -25.50
C PHE A 20 -62.47 37.06 -25.18
N ALA A 21 -63.24 36.24 -25.89
CA ALA A 21 -63.15 34.79 -25.84
C ALA A 21 -61.92 34.33 -26.66
N ALA A 22 -60.99 33.64 -26.00
CA ALA A 22 -59.90 32.92 -26.66
C ALA A 22 -60.17 31.41 -26.62
N PRO A 23 -59.84 30.65 -27.69
CA PRO A 23 -60.13 29.22 -27.75
C PRO A 23 -59.22 28.44 -26.80
N LEU A 24 -59.82 27.60 -25.95
CA LEU A 24 -59.12 26.59 -25.14
C LEU A 24 -58.56 25.50 -26.08
N ALA A 25 -57.35 25.70 -26.59
CA ALA A 25 -56.52 24.60 -27.06
C ALA A 25 -56.04 23.83 -25.83
N ALA A 26 -56.68 22.69 -25.54
CA ALA A 26 -56.23 21.75 -24.53
C ALA A 26 -54.91 21.09 -24.98
N GLN A 27 -53.77 21.69 -24.62
CA GLN A 27 -52.49 21.00 -24.65
C GLN A 27 -52.51 19.89 -23.58
N LYS A 28 -52.76 18.65 -24.01
CA LYS A 28 -52.45 17.46 -23.23
C LYS A 28 -50.92 17.41 -23.06
N ARG A 29 -50.42 17.97 -21.96
CA ARG A 29 -49.01 17.84 -21.58
C ARG A 29 -48.78 16.38 -21.23
N ALA A 30 -48.06 15.65 -22.08
CA ALA A 30 -47.55 14.34 -21.75
C ALA A 30 -46.70 14.49 -20.48
N GLN A 31 -47.19 13.94 -19.36
CA GLN A 31 -46.37 13.78 -18.17
C GLN A 31 -45.32 12.71 -18.48
N GLY A 32 -44.18 13.14 -19.01
CA GLY A 32 -42.97 12.34 -18.99
C GLY A 32 -42.61 12.11 -17.54
N SER A 33 -42.90 10.91 -17.03
CA SER A 33 -42.43 10.48 -15.72
C SER A 33 -40.90 10.56 -15.73
N GLN A 34 -40.34 11.56 -15.04
CA GLN A 34 -38.90 11.62 -14.82
C GLN A 34 -38.54 10.55 -13.81
N TYR A 35 -38.25 9.36 -14.31
CA TYR A 35 -37.59 8.34 -13.49
C TYR A 35 -36.20 8.86 -13.16
N LYS A 36 -35.98 9.23 -11.90
CA LYS A 36 -34.63 9.42 -11.37
C LYS A 36 -34.06 8.03 -11.12
N ILE A 37 -33.25 7.56 -12.06
CA ILE A 37 -32.41 6.39 -11.83
C ILE A 37 -31.30 6.86 -10.89
N PHE A 38 -31.38 6.42 -9.64
CA PHE A 38 -30.25 6.51 -8.72
C PHE A 38 -29.31 5.36 -9.08
N LEU A 39 -28.27 5.67 -9.85
CA LEU A 39 -27.11 4.79 -9.94
C LEU A 39 -26.49 4.73 -8.53
N PRO A 40 -26.23 3.54 -7.96
CA PRO A 40 -25.38 3.48 -6.79
C PRO A 40 -24.05 4.14 -7.16
N LEU A 41 -23.56 5.05 -6.33
CA LEU A 41 -22.12 5.32 -6.35
C LEU A 41 -21.48 3.98 -5.99
N LEU A 42 -20.87 3.33 -6.97
CA LEU A 42 -19.86 2.34 -6.69
C LEU A 42 -18.71 3.12 -6.08
N ASP A 43 -18.53 2.94 -4.79
CA ASP A 43 -17.34 3.40 -4.10
C ASP A 43 -16.17 2.61 -4.72
N THR A 44 -15.37 3.26 -5.55
CA THR A 44 -14.13 2.69 -6.12
C THR A 44 -13.03 2.71 -5.06
N THR A 45 -13.35 2.35 -3.81
CA THR A 45 -12.44 2.31 -2.66
C THR A 45 -11.62 1.02 -2.60
N GLY A 46 -11.83 0.10 -3.54
CA GLY A 46 -11.01 -1.08 -3.71
C GLY A 46 -9.74 -0.78 -4.48
N CYS A 47 -8.64 -1.46 -4.13
CA CYS A 47 -7.44 -1.47 -4.94
C CYS A 47 -7.75 -1.99 -6.35
N GLU A 48 -7.13 -1.39 -7.35
CA GLU A 48 -7.27 -1.82 -8.74
C GLU A 48 -6.21 -2.86 -9.11
N THR A 49 -6.60 -3.77 -10.00
CA THR A 49 -5.72 -4.72 -10.67
C THR A 49 -4.60 -3.97 -11.41
N ILE A 50 -3.38 -4.48 -11.40
CA ILE A 50 -2.28 -3.88 -12.17
C ILE A 50 -2.22 -4.56 -13.53
N ALA A 51 -2.49 -3.81 -14.60
CA ALA A 51 -2.52 -4.34 -15.96
C ALA A 51 -1.17 -5.00 -16.33
N GLY A 52 -1.23 -6.25 -16.80
CA GLY A 52 -0.07 -7.05 -17.18
C GLY A 52 0.61 -7.80 -16.05
N GLU A 53 0.22 -7.57 -14.79
CA GLU A 53 0.77 -8.30 -13.64
C GLU A 53 0.01 -9.60 -13.39
N THR A 54 0.77 -10.67 -13.12
CA THR A 54 0.22 -11.98 -12.72
C THR A 54 1.05 -12.54 -11.57
N TYR A 55 0.38 -13.12 -10.59
CA TYR A 55 1.02 -13.56 -9.34
C TYR A 55 1.05 -15.08 -9.26
N SER A 56 2.10 -15.60 -8.63
CA SER A 56 2.30 -17.03 -8.43
C SER A 56 2.89 -17.27 -7.05
N ALA A 57 2.78 -18.50 -6.55
CA ALA A 57 3.30 -18.87 -5.24
C ALA A 57 4.54 -19.76 -5.37
N LEU A 58 5.43 -19.65 -4.38
CA LEU A 58 6.56 -20.54 -4.18
C LEU A 58 6.39 -21.32 -2.88
N THR A 59 6.91 -22.55 -2.86
CA THR A 59 7.05 -23.30 -1.61
C THR A 59 7.94 -22.56 -0.62
N VAL A 60 7.48 -22.47 0.62
CA VAL A 60 8.20 -21.86 1.73
C VAL A 60 9.26 -22.83 2.29
N ASN A 61 10.43 -22.32 2.65
CA ASN A 61 11.43 -23.10 3.38
C ASN A 61 10.92 -23.33 4.81
N PRO A 62 10.81 -24.57 5.29
CA PRO A 62 10.38 -24.83 6.66
C PRO A 62 11.43 -24.35 7.68
N PRO A 63 11.01 -24.05 8.92
CA PRO A 63 9.65 -24.13 9.43
C PRO A 63 8.79 -22.93 8.98
N PRO A 64 7.45 -23.09 8.93
CA PRO A 64 6.55 -21.95 8.82
C PRO A 64 6.70 -21.03 10.03
N THR A 65 6.20 -19.81 9.92
CA THR A 65 6.15 -18.86 11.04
C THR A 65 5.43 -19.48 12.25
N ASP A 66 5.87 -19.11 13.46
CA ASP A 66 5.45 -19.74 14.72
C ASP A 66 4.09 -19.25 15.25
N ARG A 67 3.47 -18.26 14.61
CA ARG A 67 2.18 -17.67 14.97
C ARG A 67 1.48 -17.05 13.76
N PRO A 68 0.16 -16.80 13.81
CA PRO A 68 -0.55 -16.16 12.70
C PRO A 68 0.11 -14.85 12.26
N ALA A 69 0.25 -14.63 10.95
CA ALA A 69 0.96 -13.46 10.41
C ALA A 69 0.36 -12.12 10.85
N GLU A 70 -0.97 -12.06 11.01
CA GLU A 70 -1.69 -10.91 11.57
C GLU A 70 -1.24 -10.53 12.99
N GLN A 71 -0.73 -11.51 13.76
CA GLN A 71 -0.27 -11.37 15.14
C GLN A 71 1.27 -11.41 15.24
N HIS A 72 1.98 -11.38 14.11
CA HIS A 72 3.43 -11.51 14.08
C HIS A 72 4.10 -10.14 13.89
N ALA A 73 4.69 -9.59 14.96
CA ALA A 73 5.27 -8.24 14.94
C ALA A 73 6.47 -8.06 13.97
N ASP A 74 7.14 -9.14 13.58
CA ASP A 74 8.14 -9.08 12.51
C ASP A 74 7.57 -9.11 11.09
N LEU A 75 6.33 -9.55 10.88
CA LEU A 75 5.72 -9.63 9.54
C LEU A 75 4.71 -8.50 9.33
N ASN A 76 3.87 -8.23 10.32
CA ASN A 76 2.88 -7.15 10.30
C ASN A 76 3.43 -5.94 11.08
N LEU A 77 4.03 -4.98 10.36
CA LEU A 77 4.67 -3.81 10.97
C LEU A 77 3.71 -2.99 11.84
N ALA A 78 2.40 -3.02 11.56
CA ALA A 78 1.42 -2.25 12.33
C ALA A 78 1.32 -2.65 13.81
N LEU A 79 1.69 -3.88 14.17
CA LEU A 79 1.76 -4.29 15.58
C LEU A 79 2.84 -3.49 16.31
N ARG A 80 4.03 -3.38 15.71
CA ARG A 80 5.11 -2.54 16.21
C ARG A 80 4.70 -1.07 16.16
N GLY A 81 4.19 -0.62 15.02
CA GLY A 81 4.00 0.80 14.75
C GLY A 81 5.33 1.56 14.76
N TYR A 82 5.23 2.88 14.68
CA TYR A 82 6.39 3.78 14.67
C TYR A 82 6.03 5.14 15.24
N VAL A 83 7.05 5.91 15.60
CA VAL A 83 6.94 7.28 16.11
C VAL A 83 7.83 8.20 15.30
N ALA A 84 7.33 9.40 14.99
CA ALA A 84 8.12 10.40 14.30
C ALA A 84 9.41 10.71 15.07
N THR A 85 10.50 10.91 14.35
CA THR A 85 11.79 11.30 14.91
C THR A 85 12.33 12.53 14.19
N THR A 86 13.41 13.09 14.70
CA THR A 86 14.16 14.15 14.04
C THR A 86 15.36 13.53 13.33
N GLY A 87 15.44 13.68 12.02
CA GLY A 87 16.56 13.23 11.21
C GLY A 87 16.55 13.89 9.85
N THR A 88 17.68 13.83 9.14
CA THR A 88 17.78 14.35 7.76
C THR A 88 16.69 13.77 6.86
N LEU A 89 15.92 14.65 6.23
CA LEU A 89 14.97 14.30 5.18
C LEU A 89 15.70 14.17 3.83
N GLY A 90 16.53 13.14 3.74
CA GLY A 90 17.37 12.87 2.57
C GLY A 90 18.27 11.66 2.80
N LEU A 91 18.98 11.25 1.76
CA LEU A 91 19.96 10.17 1.87
C LEU A 91 21.11 10.56 2.79
N VAL A 92 21.67 9.57 3.49
CA VAL A 92 22.78 9.76 4.41
C VAL A 92 23.93 8.83 4.04
N ASP A 93 25.15 9.32 4.24
CA ASP A 93 26.36 8.54 3.99
C ASP A 93 26.73 7.73 5.25
N TYR A 94 26.81 6.41 5.09
CA TYR A 94 27.37 5.50 6.09
C TYR A 94 28.71 4.95 5.60
N GLY A 95 29.64 4.72 6.53
CA GLY A 95 30.91 4.04 6.24
C GLY A 95 30.78 2.51 6.23
N GLY A 96 31.84 1.82 5.79
CA GLY A 96 31.90 0.35 5.75
C GLY A 96 31.53 -0.26 4.40
N SER A 97 31.60 -1.60 4.32
CA SER A 97 31.24 -2.34 3.11
C SER A 97 29.76 -2.25 2.80
N ALA A 98 29.41 -2.39 1.52
CA ALA A 98 28.04 -2.56 1.05
C ALA A 98 27.87 -3.97 0.45
N ASP A 99 26.65 -4.49 0.50
CA ASP A 99 26.28 -5.71 -0.23
C ASP A 99 25.77 -5.32 -1.63
N GLY A 100 26.41 -5.87 -2.67
CA GLY A 100 25.97 -5.69 -4.05
C GLY A 100 24.57 -6.24 -4.32
N LYS A 101 24.16 -7.27 -3.56
CA LYS A 101 22.85 -7.91 -3.67
C LYS A 101 21.78 -7.27 -2.80
N ALA A 102 22.10 -6.24 -2.01
CA ALA A 102 21.10 -5.53 -1.22
C ALA A 102 19.99 -4.93 -2.11
N PRO A 103 18.73 -4.90 -1.63
CA PRO A 103 17.62 -4.29 -2.36
C PRO A 103 17.88 -2.82 -2.71
N LYS A 104 17.60 -2.45 -3.96
CA LYS A 104 17.83 -1.11 -4.50
C LYS A 104 16.53 -0.30 -4.51
N LEU A 105 16.34 0.53 -3.48
CA LEU A 105 15.07 1.23 -3.20
C LEU A 105 14.64 2.19 -4.30
N TYR A 106 15.55 2.75 -5.11
CA TYR A 106 15.17 3.58 -6.25
C TYR A 106 14.27 2.84 -7.25
N SER A 107 14.41 1.52 -7.35
CA SER A 107 13.64 0.69 -8.27
C SER A 107 12.25 0.28 -7.72
N LEU A 108 11.87 0.78 -6.54
CA LEU A 108 10.45 0.83 -6.13
C LEU A 108 9.61 1.59 -7.16
N PHE A 109 10.20 2.60 -7.80
CA PHE A 109 9.54 3.54 -8.69
C PHE A 109 9.84 3.18 -10.15
N GLY A 110 8.83 3.30 -11.03
CA GLY A 110 8.96 2.91 -12.44
C GLY A 110 10.01 3.71 -13.23
N ASP A 111 10.40 4.89 -12.75
CA ASP A 111 11.43 5.76 -13.33
C ASP A 111 12.79 5.64 -12.62
N ASN A 112 12.94 4.71 -11.67
CA ASN A 112 14.17 4.48 -10.91
C ASN A 112 14.69 5.73 -10.16
N ARG A 113 13.80 6.61 -9.70
CA ARG A 113 14.20 7.85 -9.02
C ARG A 113 14.61 7.64 -7.57
N VAL A 114 15.38 8.59 -7.04
CA VAL A 114 15.42 8.85 -5.59
C VAL A 114 14.26 9.78 -5.26
N PRO A 115 13.26 9.36 -4.46
CA PRO A 115 12.15 10.22 -4.07
C PRO A 115 12.61 11.23 -3.02
N ASP A 116 11.90 12.35 -2.93
CA ASP A 116 12.00 13.20 -1.76
C ASP A 116 11.57 12.41 -0.52
N LEU A 117 12.35 12.49 0.55
CA LEU A 117 11.94 11.98 1.85
C LEU A 117 11.15 13.06 2.58
N SER A 118 9.87 12.81 2.86
CA SER A 118 8.98 13.80 3.49
C SER A 118 8.77 13.58 4.99
N SER A 119 9.07 12.39 5.50
CA SER A 119 9.01 12.09 6.92
C SER A 119 10.06 11.04 7.31
N VAL A 120 10.42 11.00 8.59
CA VAL A 120 11.28 9.96 9.16
C VAL A 120 10.74 9.53 10.52
N ALA A 121 10.85 8.25 10.83
CA ALA A 121 10.35 7.68 12.06
C ALA A 121 11.25 6.55 12.60
N GLN A 122 11.03 6.24 13.87
CA GLN A 122 11.59 5.09 14.57
C GLN A 122 10.49 4.07 14.80
N VAL A 123 10.73 2.84 14.36
CA VAL A 123 9.88 1.68 14.59
C VAL A 123 10.04 1.27 16.04
N TYR A 124 8.95 0.88 16.68
CA TYR A 124 9.04 0.35 18.05
C TYR A 124 9.70 -1.03 18.06
N ALA A 125 10.58 -1.24 19.02
CA ALA A 125 11.07 -2.57 19.37
C ALA A 125 9.89 -3.45 19.84
N TRP A 126 10.14 -4.75 19.94
CA TRP A 126 9.14 -5.72 20.39
C TRP A 126 9.72 -6.54 21.50
N ASP A 127 8.97 -6.65 22.60
CA ASP A 127 9.27 -7.57 23.67
C ASP A 127 8.59 -8.90 23.36
N TRP A 128 9.39 -9.92 23.04
CA TRP A 128 8.89 -11.26 22.73
C TRP A 128 8.48 -12.05 23.97
N ALA A 129 8.97 -11.69 25.16
CA ALA A 129 8.58 -12.37 26.41
C ALA A 129 7.15 -11.99 26.80
N THR A 130 6.75 -10.75 26.59
CA THR A 130 5.39 -10.25 26.85
C THR A 130 4.52 -10.15 25.60
N ASN A 131 5.09 -10.41 24.43
CA ASN A 131 4.48 -10.23 23.11
C ASN A 131 3.83 -8.85 22.95
N SER A 132 4.59 -7.78 23.25
CA SER A 132 4.08 -6.41 23.25
C SER A 132 5.10 -5.40 22.70
N ARG A 133 4.59 -4.23 22.31
CA ARG A 133 5.40 -3.08 21.90
C ARG A 133 6.33 -2.62 23.02
N ALA A 134 7.60 -2.43 22.69
CA ALA A 134 8.63 -1.88 23.59
C ALA A 134 9.02 -0.44 23.16
N ASN A 135 10.17 0.06 23.60
CA ASN A 135 10.63 1.41 23.26
C ASN A 135 10.98 1.56 21.76
N PRO A 136 10.95 2.78 21.19
CA PRO A 136 11.45 3.05 19.84
C PRO A 136 12.89 2.55 19.65
N ILE A 137 13.19 2.02 18.47
CA ILE A 137 14.55 1.69 18.06
C ILE A 137 15.26 2.98 17.70
N THR A 138 16.28 3.34 18.48
CA THR A 138 17.02 4.61 18.32
C THR A 138 18.37 4.46 17.63
N ASP A 139 18.80 3.22 17.38
CA ASP A 139 19.99 2.90 16.60
C ASP A 139 19.60 1.86 15.54
N PRO A 140 19.54 2.24 14.26
CA PRO A 140 19.84 3.56 13.71
C PRO A 140 18.82 4.64 14.12
N PRO A 141 19.16 5.95 14.00
CA PRO A 141 18.29 7.04 14.44
C PRO A 141 16.99 7.14 13.64
N VAL A 142 16.95 6.58 12.43
CA VAL A 142 15.77 6.44 11.57
C VAL A 142 15.69 4.98 11.13
N THR A 143 14.51 4.37 11.28
CA THR A 143 14.25 3.01 10.81
C THR A 143 13.08 2.94 9.83
N LEU A 144 12.37 4.05 9.62
CA LEU A 144 11.33 4.20 8.61
C LEU A 144 11.53 5.53 7.88
N ALA A 145 11.56 5.49 6.55
CA ALA A 145 11.58 6.67 5.71
C ALA A 145 10.22 6.82 4.99
N GLY A 146 9.60 8.00 5.13
CA GLY A 146 8.45 8.40 4.34
C GLY A 146 8.91 8.92 2.99
N MET A 147 8.53 8.25 1.90
CA MET A 147 8.94 8.56 0.54
C MET A 147 7.79 9.19 -0.23
N ARG A 148 8.02 10.37 -0.84
CA ARG A 148 7.01 11.02 -1.68
C ARG A 148 6.73 10.23 -2.95
N VAL A 149 5.44 10.10 -3.23
CA VAL A 149 4.88 9.37 -4.38
C VAL A 149 3.67 10.12 -4.92
N THR A 150 3.25 9.74 -6.13
CA THR A 150 1.95 10.19 -6.64
C THR A 150 0.88 9.19 -6.22
N PRO A 151 -0.33 9.62 -5.79
CA PRO A 151 -1.43 8.71 -5.55
C PRO A 151 -1.68 7.82 -6.77
N ASN A 152 -1.97 6.53 -6.54
CA ASN A 152 -2.14 5.50 -7.55
C ASN A 152 -0.89 5.11 -8.36
N GLU A 153 0.29 5.66 -8.03
CA GLU A 153 1.55 5.24 -8.61
C GLU A 153 1.83 3.77 -8.32
N ILE A 154 2.22 3.00 -9.36
CA ILE A 154 2.57 1.59 -9.21
C ILE A 154 3.90 1.46 -8.48
N LEU A 155 3.89 0.69 -7.40
CA LEU A 155 5.07 0.33 -6.63
C LEU A 155 5.53 -1.07 -7.02
N ARG A 156 6.85 -1.21 -7.19
CA ARG A 156 7.49 -2.38 -7.77
C ARG A 156 8.46 -3.04 -6.81
N VAL A 157 8.64 -4.36 -6.93
CA VAL A 157 9.66 -5.08 -6.15
C VAL A 157 11.03 -4.45 -6.38
N PRO A 158 11.71 -3.98 -5.32
CA PRO A 158 13.04 -3.41 -5.47
C PRO A 158 14.01 -4.46 -6.01
N ARG A 159 14.75 -4.06 -7.04
CA ARG A 159 15.79 -4.85 -7.65
C ARG A 159 16.86 -5.23 -6.64
N SER A 160 17.29 -6.46 -6.74
CA SER A 160 18.44 -7.07 -6.10
C SER A 160 19.06 -8.04 -7.11
N GLU A 161 19.99 -8.88 -6.66
CA GLU A 161 20.50 -10.00 -7.44
C GLU A 161 20.11 -11.35 -6.81
N TYR A 162 19.14 -11.35 -5.89
CA TYR A 162 18.64 -12.57 -5.29
C TYR A 162 17.86 -13.41 -6.30
N ASN A 163 18.04 -14.72 -6.20
CA ASN A 163 17.22 -15.73 -6.85
C ASN A 163 16.65 -16.63 -5.75
N ILE A 164 15.34 -16.54 -5.50
CA ILE A 164 14.67 -17.41 -4.51
C ILE A 164 13.99 -18.61 -5.19
N GLY A 165 14.33 -18.87 -6.44
CA GLY A 165 13.87 -20.01 -7.24
C GLY A 165 12.91 -19.62 -8.37
N THR A 166 12.65 -20.60 -9.23
CA THR A 166 11.82 -20.47 -10.44
C THR A 166 10.66 -21.47 -10.49
N ILE A 167 10.62 -22.42 -9.54
CA ILE A 167 9.71 -23.57 -9.56
C ILE A 167 8.80 -23.56 -8.31
N PRO A 168 7.47 -23.72 -8.47
CA PRO A 168 6.51 -23.76 -7.35
C PRO A 168 6.68 -24.92 -6.35
N SER A 169 7.41 -25.99 -6.69
CA SER A 169 7.41 -27.26 -5.95
C SER A 169 8.77 -27.63 -5.32
N ILE A 170 8.70 -28.39 -4.21
CA ILE A 170 9.85 -29.04 -3.58
C ILE A 170 10.45 -30.04 -4.59
N PRO A 171 11.72 -29.90 -4.99
CA PRO A 171 12.37 -30.95 -5.78
C PRO A 171 12.44 -32.24 -4.96
N PRO A 172 12.23 -33.43 -5.55
CA PRO A 172 12.09 -34.73 -4.86
C PRO A 172 13.22 -35.18 -3.92
N ARG A 173 14.27 -34.37 -3.68
CA ARG A 173 15.38 -34.65 -2.77
C ARG A 173 15.79 -33.48 -1.87
N GLY A 174 14.90 -32.52 -1.60
CA GLY A 174 15.16 -31.46 -0.61
C GLY A 174 16.31 -30.50 -0.95
N VAL A 175 16.77 -30.50 -2.20
CA VAL A 175 17.74 -29.53 -2.72
C VAL A 175 16.98 -28.58 -3.61
N PHE A 176 16.59 -27.41 -3.10
CA PHE A 176 16.07 -26.31 -3.91
C PHE A 176 17.02 -26.13 -5.10
N ARG A 177 16.55 -26.45 -6.30
CA ARG A 177 17.25 -26.03 -7.50
C ARG A 177 16.87 -24.58 -7.67
N ASP A 178 17.59 -23.71 -6.99
CA ASP A 178 17.62 -22.30 -7.35
C ASP A 178 17.98 -22.30 -8.83
N GLY A 179 17.16 -21.62 -9.65
CA GLY A 179 17.44 -21.51 -11.06
C GLY A 179 18.84 -20.90 -11.27
N PRO A 180 19.40 -20.95 -12.47
CA PRO A 180 20.57 -20.15 -12.80
C PRO A 180 20.41 -18.72 -12.27
N GLU A 181 21.47 -18.13 -11.71
CA GLU A 181 21.45 -16.77 -11.17
C GLU A 181 20.92 -15.75 -12.20
N ASP A 182 21.06 -16.07 -13.49
CA ASP A 182 20.63 -15.33 -14.68
C ASP A 182 19.26 -15.73 -15.25
N ASP A 183 18.47 -16.60 -14.59
CA ASP A 183 17.13 -16.93 -15.06
C ASP A 183 16.19 -15.71 -14.96
N GLY A 184 15.76 -15.17 -16.10
CA GLY A 184 14.85 -14.03 -16.18
C GLY A 184 13.42 -14.32 -15.69
N SER A 185 13.08 -15.58 -15.42
CA SER A 185 11.81 -16.00 -14.84
C SER A 185 11.84 -16.12 -13.31
N LYS A 186 13.01 -15.93 -12.68
CA LYS A 186 13.20 -16.10 -11.24
C LYS A 186 12.32 -15.17 -10.41
N PHE A 187 11.90 -15.68 -9.27
CA PHE A 187 11.37 -14.85 -8.21
C PHE A 187 12.52 -14.28 -7.39
N GLU A 188 12.28 -13.09 -6.86
CA GLU A 188 13.26 -12.32 -6.09
C GLU A 188 12.81 -12.17 -4.64
N VAL A 189 11.51 -12.05 -4.41
CA VAL A 189 10.95 -11.90 -3.07
C VAL A 189 9.79 -12.83 -2.81
N LEU A 190 9.68 -13.26 -1.55
CA LEU A 190 8.52 -13.92 -0.98
C LEU A 190 7.67 -12.90 -0.22
N VAL A 191 6.35 -12.97 -0.36
CA VAL A 191 5.40 -12.09 0.35
C VAL A 191 5.03 -12.72 1.68
N LEU A 192 5.68 -12.27 2.76
CA LEU A 192 5.42 -12.79 4.11
C LEU A 192 4.11 -12.27 4.69
N TYR A 193 3.73 -11.04 4.34
CA TYR A 193 2.50 -10.42 4.80
C TYR A 193 1.91 -9.50 3.75
N ALA A 194 0.60 -9.52 3.57
CA ALA A 194 -0.13 -8.56 2.76
C ALA A 194 -1.51 -8.27 3.38
N SER A 195 -1.89 -7.00 3.34
CA SER A 195 -3.26 -6.53 3.62
C SER A 195 -3.65 -5.50 2.57
N GLU A 196 -4.78 -4.83 2.74
CA GLU A 196 -5.23 -3.79 1.81
C GLU A 196 -4.32 -2.55 1.80
N GLN A 197 -3.53 -2.34 2.87
CA GLN A 197 -2.79 -1.08 3.08
C GLN A 197 -1.28 -1.25 3.35
N ARG A 198 -0.78 -2.49 3.38
CA ARG A 198 0.63 -2.79 3.64
C ARG A 198 1.05 -4.16 3.12
N ILE A 199 2.34 -4.29 2.82
CA ILE A 199 2.96 -5.54 2.36
C ILE A 199 4.36 -5.70 2.96
N THR A 200 4.80 -6.94 3.13
CA THR A 200 6.15 -7.30 3.57
C THR A 200 6.79 -8.27 2.60
N LEU A 201 7.94 -7.88 2.06
CA LEU A 201 8.71 -8.59 1.04
C LEU A 201 10.00 -9.14 1.66
N LYS A 202 10.32 -10.40 1.38
CA LYS A 202 11.51 -11.09 1.90
C LYS A 202 12.37 -11.60 0.76
N TYR A 203 13.67 -11.32 0.79
CA TYR A 203 14.62 -11.70 -0.26
C TYR A 203 15.18 -13.13 -0.10
N THR A 204 14.48 -13.97 0.66
CA THR A 204 14.76 -15.38 0.88
C THR A 204 13.44 -16.16 0.98
N ARG A 205 13.49 -17.49 1.10
CA ARG A 205 12.28 -18.34 1.08
C ARG A 205 11.75 -18.71 2.47
N GLU A 206 12.43 -18.31 3.53
CA GLU A 206 12.02 -18.60 4.91
C GLU A 206 10.81 -17.74 5.30
N ASP A 207 9.87 -18.33 6.04
CA ASP A 207 8.71 -17.63 6.59
C ASP A 207 9.04 -16.92 7.91
N ASN A 208 10.12 -16.13 7.89
CA ASN A 208 10.58 -15.30 8.98
C ASN A 208 11.53 -14.22 8.46
N VAL A 209 11.98 -13.35 9.36
CA VAL A 209 12.89 -12.25 9.02
C VAL A 209 14.34 -12.49 9.44
N VAL A 210 14.67 -13.67 9.99
CA VAL A 210 15.91 -13.93 10.72
C VAL A 210 17.14 -13.77 9.84
N ASN A 211 17.11 -14.30 8.61
CA ASN A 211 18.25 -14.24 7.68
C ASN A 211 17.87 -13.55 6.38
N GLY A 212 18.71 -12.65 5.88
CA GLY A 212 18.50 -11.91 4.62
C GLY A 212 17.58 -10.69 4.73
N TYR A 213 17.47 -9.94 3.63
CA TYR A 213 16.77 -8.66 3.62
C TYR A 213 15.25 -8.80 3.68
N THR A 214 14.60 -7.90 4.41
CA THR A 214 13.13 -7.77 4.45
C THR A 214 12.74 -6.31 4.27
N ILE A 215 11.70 -6.04 3.49
CA ILE A 215 11.15 -4.70 3.29
C ILE A 215 9.71 -4.69 3.74
N HIS A 216 9.35 -3.76 4.61
CA HIS A 216 7.96 -3.42 4.90
C HIS A 216 7.59 -2.15 4.15
N VAL A 217 6.42 -2.16 3.50
CA VAL A 217 5.87 -0.99 2.81
C VAL A 217 4.48 -0.71 3.37
N GLU A 218 4.30 0.47 3.94
CA GLU A 218 3.03 0.98 4.46
C GLU A 218 2.41 1.99 3.49
N ASN A 219 1.09 2.19 3.62
CA ASN A 219 0.29 3.09 2.79
C ASN A 219 0.26 2.69 1.30
N VAL A 220 0.18 1.38 1.06
CA VAL A 220 0.09 0.79 -0.27
C VAL A 220 -1.24 0.06 -0.46
N CYS A 221 -1.91 0.32 -1.56
CA CYS A 221 -3.04 -0.43 -2.06
C CYS A 221 -2.51 -1.70 -2.73
N THR A 222 -2.42 -2.81 -1.99
CA THR A 222 -1.92 -4.08 -2.53
C THR A 222 -2.83 -4.58 -3.66
N ALA A 223 -2.24 -5.07 -4.75
CA ALA A 223 -3.01 -5.56 -5.89
C ALA A 223 -4.00 -6.66 -5.44
N PRO A 224 -5.29 -6.59 -5.83
CA PRO A 224 -6.32 -7.51 -5.33
C PRO A 224 -5.99 -8.98 -5.56
N GLU A 225 -5.44 -9.34 -6.72
CA GLU A 225 -5.07 -10.72 -7.05
C GLU A 225 -3.92 -11.22 -6.18
N LEU A 226 -2.93 -10.36 -5.91
CA LEU A 226 -1.83 -10.69 -5.01
C LEU A 226 -2.33 -10.88 -3.58
N LEU A 227 -3.22 -9.98 -3.12
CA LEU A 227 -3.80 -10.05 -1.79
C LEU A 227 -4.68 -11.29 -1.63
N SER A 228 -5.47 -11.65 -2.65
CA SER A 228 -6.26 -12.89 -2.65
C SER A 228 -5.34 -14.11 -2.55
N LEU A 229 -4.32 -14.19 -3.41
CA LEU A 229 -3.37 -15.30 -3.40
C LEU A 229 -2.65 -15.43 -2.05
N TYR A 230 -2.27 -14.30 -1.44
CA TYR A 230 -1.71 -14.28 -0.10
C TYR A 230 -2.69 -14.84 0.93
N ARG A 231 -3.94 -14.35 0.94
CA ARG A 231 -4.98 -14.77 1.90
C ARG A 231 -5.26 -16.26 1.79
N ASP A 232 -5.38 -16.81 0.58
CA ASP A 232 -5.63 -18.23 0.34
C ASP A 232 -4.52 -19.11 0.95
N TRP A 233 -3.26 -18.77 0.65
CA TRP A 233 -2.11 -19.50 1.17
C TRP A 233 -1.89 -19.30 2.66
N ASN A 234 -2.14 -18.10 3.17
CA ASN A 234 -2.05 -17.80 4.59
C ASN A 234 -3.07 -18.61 5.41
N GLN A 235 -4.31 -18.72 4.92
CA GLN A 235 -5.36 -19.53 5.55
C GLN A 235 -5.10 -21.04 5.40
N SER A 236 -4.39 -21.45 4.36
CA SER A 236 -4.02 -22.85 4.08
C SER A 236 -2.74 -23.32 4.77
N GLY A 237 -2.27 -22.59 5.80
CA GLY A 237 -1.12 -23.01 6.60
C GLY A 237 0.25 -22.67 6.00
N ARG A 238 0.31 -21.77 5.00
CA ARG A 238 1.55 -21.09 4.53
C ARG A 238 2.62 -22.02 3.95
N ALA A 239 2.26 -23.23 3.51
CA ALA A 239 3.20 -24.15 2.84
C ALA A 239 3.76 -23.57 1.52
N GLN A 240 2.99 -22.69 0.88
CA GLN A 240 3.45 -21.80 -0.18
C GLN A 240 3.04 -20.38 0.17
N LEU A 241 3.72 -19.38 -0.39
CA LEU A 241 3.37 -17.97 -0.28
C LEU A 241 3.58 -17.30 -1.64
N PRO A 242 2.88 -16.19 -1.94
CA PRO A 242 3.13 -15.45 -3.16
C PRO A 242 4.60 -15.06 -3.28
N ALA A 243 5.15 -15.21 -4.48
CA ALA A 243 6.49 -14.77 -4.80
C ALA A 243 6.43 -13.82 -5.98
N LEU A 244 7.30 -12.82 -5.97
CA LEU A 244 7.31 -11.75 -6.96
C LEU A 244 8.66 -11.65 -7.65
N LYS A 245 8.64 -11.28 -8.92
CA LYS A 245 9.84 -11.07 -9.73
C LYS A 245 10.38 -9.65 -9.54
N GLN A 246 11.61 -9.44 -9.97
CA GLN A 246 12.22 -8.12 -10.03
C GLN A 246 11.35 -7.13 -10.80
N GLY A 247 11.13 -5.94 -10.21
CA GLY A 247 10.36 -4.87 -10.85
C GLY A 247 8.86 -5.18 -11.01
N GLN A 248 8.38 -6.32 -10.50
CA GLN A 248 6.97 -6.68 -10.58
C GLN A 248 6.13 -5.72 -9.73
N GLY A 249 5.04 -5.20 -10.28
CA GLY A 249 4.11 -4.34 -9.54
C GLY A 249 3.39 -5.13 -8.43
N PHE A 250 3.46 -4.67 -7.19
CA PHE A 250 2.79 -5.33 -6.05
C PHE A 250 1.60 -4.55 -5.50
N GLY A 251 1.51 -3.27 -5.85
CA GLY A 251 0.44 -2.40 -5.38
C GLY A 251 0.61 -0.98 -5.89
N ARG A 252 -0.24 -0.09 -5.39
CA ARG A 252 -0.24 1.33 -5.72
C ARG A 252 -0.13 2.20 -4.48
N ALA A 253 0.48 3.37 -4.55
CA ALA A 253 0.46 4.32 -3.45
C ALA A 253 -0.98 4.77 -3.13
N LEU A 254 -1.40 4.67 -1.86
CA LEU A 254 -2.73 5.13 -1.42
C LEU A 254 -2.84 6.66 -1.30
N GLY A 255 -1.70 7.34 -1.17
CA GLY A 255 -1.65 8.79 -1.02
C GLY A 255 -0.36 9.36 -1.59
N ASN A 256 0.09 10.50 -1.03
CA ASN A 256 1.27 11.22 -1.51
C ASN A 256 2.59 10.76 -0.87
N GLU A 257 2.53 9.79 0.05
CA GLU A 257 3.69 9.26 0.78
C GLU A 257 3.50 7.76 1.03
N ILE A 258 4.56 6.97 0.91
CA ILE A 258 4.63 5.60 1.47
C ILE A 258 5.67 5.52 2.57
N GLY A 259 5.44 4.64 3.55
CA GLY A 259 6.45 4.34 4.58
C GLY A 259 7.26 3.12 4.18
N VAL A 260 8.58 3.22 4.18
CA VAL A 260 9.47 2.10 3.85
C VAL A 260 10.41 1.80 5.02
N VAL A 261 10.49 0.52 5.38
CA VAL A 261 11.38 -0.01 6.41
C VAL A 261 12.21 -1.15 5.82
N ILE A 262 13.50 -1.18 6.11
CA ILE A 262 14.38 -2.29 5.74
C ILE A 262 14.86 -3.02 6.99
N ARG A 263 14.94 -4.34 6.89
CA ARG A 263 15.67 -5.18 7.83
C ARG A 263 16.76 -5.97 7.14
N ASP A 264 17.87 -6.15 7.84
CA ASP A 264 18.98 -7.02 7.48
C ASP A 264 19.17 -8.05 8.60
N ASN A 265 18.99 -9.33 8.28
CA ASN A 265 19.08 -10.44 9.25
C ASN A 265 18.29 -10.15 10.55
N GLY A 266 17.05 -9.67 10.40
CA GLY A 266 16.16 -9.31 11.50
C GLY A 266 16.46 -7.97 12.19
N SER A 267 17.58 -7.30 11.91
CA SER A 267 17.86 -5.98 12.48
C SER A 267 17.23 -4.88 11.64
N PHE A 268 16.62 -3.87 12.26
CA PHE A 268 16.10 -2.71 11.53
C PHE A 268 17.24 -1.80 11.09
N MET A 269 17.22 -1.39 9.82
CA MET A 269 18.26 -0.59 9.20
C MET A 269 17.75 0.82 8.86
N ASP A 270 18.67 1.74 8.57
CA ASP A 270 18.30 3.08 8.11
C ASP A 270 18.02 3.06 6.60
N PRO A 271 16.78 3.22 6.13
CA PRO A 271 16.44 3.15 4.71
C PRO A 271 17.07 4.27 3.87
N ARG A 272 17.68 5.27 4.52
CA ARG A 272 18.33 6.40 3.89
C ARG A 272 19.79 6.15 3.54
N SER A 273 20.37 5.02 3.97
CA SER A 273 21.78 4.71 3.70
C SER A 273 22.05 4.66 2.20
N LYS A 274 22.80 5.66 1.71
CA LYS A 274 23.07 5.82 0.29
C LYS A 274 23.83 4.61 -0.27
N LYS A 275 24.88 4.17 0.41
CA LYS A 275 25.75 3.08 -0.10
C LYS A 275 25.06 1.71 -0.18
N ASP A 276 24.06 1.48 0.67
CA ASP A 276 23.46 0.17 0.84
C ASP A 276 22.28 -0.02 -0.12
N TRP A 277 21.41 1.00 -0.21
CA TRP A 277 20.10 0.86 -0.84
C TRP A 277 19.90 1.70 -2.11
N TRP A 278 20.79 2.64 -2.42
CA TRP A 278 20.61 3.63 -3.49
C TRP A 278 21.77 3.59 -4.48
#